data_AF-G1NJ39-F1
#
_entry.id   AF-G1NJ39-F1
#
_cell.length_a   1.000
_cell.length_b   1.000
_cell.length_c   1.000
_cell.angle_alpha   90.00
_cell.angle_beta   90.00
_cell.angle_gamma   90.00
#
_symmetry.space_group_name_H-M   'P 1'
#
loop_
_entity.id
_entity.type
_entity.pdbx_description
1 polymer ?
#
loop_
_entity_poly.entity_id
_entity_poly.type
_entity_poly.pdbx_seq_one_letter_code
_entity_poly.pdbx_strand_id
1 'polypeptide(L)'
;AGPAPRSPGAVRFSFPVPGVAEFAASFKSPITSSPPKWMAELENDDIDMLKELGSLTIANLMEKVRGLQNLAYQLGLDESREMTRGKFLNILEKPKK
;
A
#
# COMPACT_ATOMS: atom_id res chain seq x y z
N ALA A 1 31.00 -2.80 -15.70
CA ALA A 1 29.55 -3.06 -15.80
C ALA A 1 28.85 -2.09 -14.84
N GLY A 2 28.12 -1.10 -15.36
CA GLY A 2 27.47 -0.07 -14.55
C GLY A 2 26.19 -0.60 -13.89
N PRO A 3 25.80 -0.09 -12.69
CA PRO A 3 24.56 -0.48 -12.04
C PRO A 3 23.34 0.04 -12.81
N ALA A 4 22.34 -0.83 -12.99
CA ALA A 4 21.07 -0.55 -13.66
C ALA A 4 20.26 0.58 -12.99
N PRO A 5 19.44 1.33 -13.73
CA PRO A 5 18.63 2.42 -13.18
C PRO A 5 17.57 1.88 -12.22
N ARG A 6 17.48 2.50 -11.05
CA ARG A 6 16.46 2.19 -10.03
C ARG A 6 15.10 2.69 -10.53
N SER A 7 14.13 1.78 -10.59
CA SER A 7 12.73 2.09 -10.93
C SER A 7 12.15 3.11 -9.94
N PRO A 8 11.38 4.12 -10.41
CA PRO A 8 10.94 5.21 -9.56
C PRO A 8 9.82 4.77 -8.60
N GLY A 9 10.10 4.89 -7.30
CA GLY A 9 9.13 5.39 -6.33
C GLY A 9 7.89 4.55 -6.04
N ALA A 10 8.02 3.25 -5.76
CA ALA A 10 7.04 2.61 -4.88
C ALA A 10 7.26 3.18 -3.47
N VAL A 11 6.30 3.94 -2.95
CA VAL A 11 6.24 4.30 -1.52
C VAL A 11 6.03 2.98 -0.77
N ARG A 12 7.13 2.29 -0.48
CA ARG A 12 7.12 1.14 0.42
C ARG A 12 6.86 1.69 1.81
N PHE A 13 5.68 1.43 2.37
CA PHE A 13 5.53 1.42 3.82
C PHE A 13 6.49 0.33 4.33
N SER A 14 7.68 0.76 4.76
CA SER A 14 8.84 -0.09 4.98
C SER A 14 8.86 -0.65 6.40
N PHE A 15 7.83 -1.39 6.78
CA PHE A 15 7.90 -2.25 7.95
C PHE A 15 7.54 -3.67 7.52
N PRO A 16 8.53 -4.58 7.38
CA PRO A 16 8.25 -5.99 7.28
C PRO A 16 7.56 -6.40 8.59
N VAL A 17 6.24 -6.60 8.54
CA VAL A 17 5.50 -7.05 9.72
C VAL A 17 5.90 -8.50 9.99
N PRO A 18 6.52 -8.82 11.15
CA PRO A 18 6.99 -10.16 11.45
C PRO A 18 5.83 -11.18 11.39
N GLY A 19 6.05 -12.30 10.70
CA GLY A 19 5.05 -13.37 10.52
C GLY A 19 4.14 -13.20 9.30
N VAL A 20 3.95 -11.99 8.76
CA VAL A 20 3.07 -11.77 7.59
C VAL A 20 3.70 -12.29 6.30
N ALA A 21 4.98 -12.02 6.09
CA ALA A 21 5.70 -12.50 4.91
C ALA A 21 5.77 -14.04 4.88
N GLU A 22 5.98 -14.68 6.04
CA GLU A 22 6.03 -16.13 6.20
C GLU A 22 4.64 -16.76 6.04
N PHE A 23 3.61 -16.11 6.56
CA PHE A 23 2.21 -16.51 6.38
C PHE A 23 1.80 -16.43 4.91
N ALA A 24 2.02 -15.28 4.25
CA ALA A 24 1.70 -15.08 2.84
C ALA A 24 2.44 -16.08 1.92
N ALA A 25 3.71 -16.36 2.20
CA ALA A 25 4.48 -17.36 1.45
C ALA A 25 4.01 -18.80 1.69
N SER A 26 3.25 -19.07 2.76
CA SER A 26 2.75 -20.42 3.08
C SER A 26 1.43 -20.76 2.40
N PHE A 27 0.71 -19.77 1.88
CA PHE A 27 -0.43 -20.02 0.99
C PHE A 27 0.10 -20.22 -0.44
N LYS A 28 -0.05 -21.44 -0.98
CA LYS A 28 0.15 -21.74 -2.42
C LYS A 28 -0.96 -21.18 -3.31
N SER A 29 -1.61 -20.11 -2.90
CA SER A 29 -2.53 -19.38 -3.78
C SER A 29 -1.69 -18.31 -4.48
N PRO A 30 -1.80 -18.17 -5.82
CA PRO A 30 -1.02 -17.19 -6.53
C PRO A 30 -1.24 -15.83 -5.86
N ILE A 31 -0.18 -15.23 -5.31
CA ILE A 31 -0.08 -13.78 -5.33
C ILE A 31 -0.37 -13.47 -6.79
N THR A 32 -1.57 -12.94 -7.08
CA THR A 32 -2.07 -12.79 -8.44
C THR A 32 -0.93 -12.15 -9.22
N SER A 33 -0.32 -12.89 -10.14
CA SER A 33 0.85 -12.38 -10.89
C SER A 33 0.47 -11.22 -11.80
N SER A 34 -0.83 -10.89 -11.86
CA SER A 34 -1.34 -9.65 -12.40
C SER A 34 -0.74 -8.47 -11.61
N PRO A 35 -0.22 -7.46 -12.31
CA PRO A 35 0.14 -6.19 -11.71
C PRO A 35 -0.98 -5.70 -10.78
N PRO A 36 -0.65 -5.21 -9.55
CA PRO A 36 -1.61 -4.53 -8.70
C PRO A 36 -2.53 -3.57 -9.47
N LYS A 37 -3.75 -3.37 -9.00
CA LYS A 37 -4.74 -2.51 -9.67
C LYS A 37 -4.23 -1.09 -9.98
N TRP A 38 -3.35 -0.54 -9.16
CA TRP A 38 -2.72 0.78 -9.41
C TRP A 38 -1.68 0.80 -10.55
N MET A 39 -1.20 -0.38 -10.97
CA MET A 39 -0.38 -0.57 -12.18
C MET A 39 -1.21 -0.97 -13.41
N ALA A 40 -2.53 -1.12 -13.26
CA ALA A 40 -3.41 -1.37 -14.39
C ALA A 40 -3.56 -0.11 -15.25
N GLU A 41 -4.18 -0.26 -16.41
CA GLU A 41 -4.57 0.89 -17.23
C GLU A 41 -5.54 1.79 -16.48
N LEU A 42 -5.44 3.10 -16.75
CA LEU A 42 -6.18 4.13 -16.05
C LEU A 42 -7.69 3.99 -16.37
N GLU A 43 -8.51 3.79 -15.35
CA GLU A 43 -9.97 3.68 -15.49
C GLU A 43 -10.58 5.07 -15.74
N ASN A 44 -11.81 5.14 -16.25
CA ASN A 44 -12.49 6.44 -16.46
C ASN A 44 -12.57 7.26 -15.17
N ASP A 45 -12.82 6.60 -14.04
CA ASP A 45 -12.87 7.23 -12.71
C ASP A 45 -11.52 7.84 -12.31
N ASP A 46 -10.41 7.16 -12.64
CA ASP A 46 -9.06 7.66 -12.37
C ASP A 46 -8.75 8.90 -13.21
N ILE A 47 -9.19 8.91 -14.47
CA ILE A 47 -9.08 10.07 -15.37
C ILE A 47 -9.88 11.25 -14.82
N ASP A 48 -11.09 11.02 -14.32
CA ASP A 48 -11.92 12.08 -13.77
C ASP A 48 -11.36 12.63 -12.45
N MET A 49 -10.76 11.77 -11.62
CA MET A 49 -10.03 12.20 -10.42
C MET A 49 -8.82 13.08 -10.78
N LEU A 50 -8.06 12.74 -11.82
CA LEU A 50 -6.94 13.58 -12.29
C LEU A 50 -7.42 14.94 -12.78
N LYS A 51 -8.54 15.00 -13.51
CA LYS A 51 -9.13 16.26 -13.94
C LYS A 51 -9.59 17.11 -12.76
N GLU A 52 -10.23 16.50 -11.76
CA GLU A 52 -10.65 17.17 -10.53
C GLU A 52 -9.43 17.82 -9.86
N LEU A 53 -8.36 17.07 -9.64
CA LEU A 53 -7.13 17.58 -9.04
C LEU A 53 -6.46 18.67 -9.87
N GLY A 54 -6.45 18.53 -11.20
CA GLY A 54 -5.90 19.53 -12.13
C GLY A 54 -6.73 20.82 -12.23
N SER A 55 -8.02 20.77 -11.90
CA SER A 55 -8.90 21.94 -11.86
C SER A 55 -8.75 22.78 -10.59
N LEU A 56 -8.08 22.25 -9.56
CA LEU A 56 -7.87 22.94 -8.30
C LEU A 56 -6.86 24.08 -8.44
N THR A 57 -7.07 25.13 -7.64
CA THR A 57 -6.03 26.13 -7.41
C THR A 57 -4.84 25.49 -6.68
N ILE A 58 -3.64 26.07 -6.82
CA ILE A 58 -2.42 25.60 -6.14
C ILE A 58 -2.62 25.51 -4.63
N ALA A 59 -3.35 26.45 -4.03
CA ALA A 59 -3.63 26.44 -2.59
C ALA A 59 -4.48 25.22 -2.19
N ASN A 60 -5.58 24.97 -2.90
CA ASN A 60 -6.48 23.84 -2.62
C ASN A 60 -5.80 22.49 -2.90
N LEU A 61 -4.94 22.43 -3.93
CA LEU A 61 -4.15 21.23 -4.23
C LEU A 61 -3.20 20.91 -3.06
N MET A 62 -2.48 21.91 -2.55
CA MET A 62 -1.58 21.73 -1.41
C MET A 62 -2.32 21.31 -0.13
N GLU A 63 -3.52 21.83 0.09
CA GLU A 63 -4.39 21.40 1.18
C GLU A 63 -4.83 19.93 1.03
N LYS A 64 -5.24 19.52 -0.18
CA LYS A 64 -5.60 18.12 -0.48
C LYS A 64 -4.41 17.18 -0.28
N VAL A 65 -3.20 17.56 -0.70
CA VAL A 65 -1.96 16.80 -0.49
C VAL A 65 -1.69 16.61 1.01
N ARG A 66 -1.83 17.67 1.82
CA ARG A 66 -1.69 17.59 3.28
C ARG A 66 -2.76 16.68 3.89
N GLY A 67 -3.99 16.78 3.42
CA GLY A 67 -5.09 15.89 3.85
C GLY A 67 -4.79 14.42 3.58
N LEU A 68 -4.29 14.08 2.39
CA LEU A 68 -3.89 12.71 2.04
C LEU A 68 -2.72 12.21 2.89
N GLN A 69 -1.73 13.05 3.19
CA GLN A 69 -0.63 12.70 4.08
C GLN A 69 -1.12 12.41 5.50
N ASN A 70 -2.03 13.23 6.03
CA ASN A 70 -2.64 13.01 7.33
C ASN A 70 -3.45 11.71 7.37
N LEU A 71 -4.23 11.44 6.31
CA LEU A 71 -4.98 10.20 6.18
C LEU A 71 -4.06 8.98 6.13
N ALA A 72 -3.00 9.02 5.32
CA ALA A 72 -2.02 7.95 5.22
C ALA A 72 -1.35 7.67 6.58
N TYR A 73 -1.06 8.70 7.36
CA TYR A 73 -0.53 8.55 8.71
C TYR A 73 -1.53 7.86 9.65
N GLN A 74 -2.80 8.29 9.68
CA GLN A 74 -3.83 7.66 10.51
C GLN A 74 -4.04 6.19 10.12
N LEU A 75 -4.13 5.90 8.82
CA LEU A 75 -4.25 4.53 8.32
C LEU A 75 -3.04 3.67 8.72
N GLY A 76 -1.83 4.22 8.69
CA GLY A 76 -0.63 3.51 9.15
C GLY A 76 -0.65 3.19 10.64
N LEU A 77 -1.18 4.09 11.49
CA LEU A 77 -1.38 3.82 12.92
C LEU A 77 -2.39 2.70 13.12
N ASP A 78 -3.54 2.77 12.45
CA ASP A 78 -4.59 1.75 12.54
C ASP A 78 -4.08 0.38 12.05
N GLU A 79 -3.40 0.33 10.90
CA GLU A 79 -2.78 -0.89 10.39
C GLU A 79 -1.82 -1.48 11.44
N SER A 80 -0.89 -0.68 11.98
CA SER A 80 0.07 -1.16 12.97
C SER A 80 -0.59 -1.75 14.23
N ARG A 81 -1.70 -1.15 14.67
CA ARG A 81 -2.49 -1.62 15.81
C ARG A 81 -3.13 -2.96 15.50
N GLU A 82 -3.81 -3.08 14.36
CA GLU A 82 -4.48 -4.32 13.98
C GLU A 82 -3.49 -5.46 13.71
N MET A 83 -2.34 -5.16 13.11
CA MET A 83 -1.27 -6.15 12.93
C MET A 83 -0.71 -6.66 14.26
N THR A 84 -0.54 -5.77 15.23
CA THR A 84 -0.12 -6.14 16.59
C THR A 84 -1.18 -7.02 17.27
N ARG A 85 -2.46 -6.67 17.17
CA ARG A 85 -3.57 -7.48 17.69
C ARG A 85 -3.59 -8.87 17.05
N GLY A 86 -3.46 -8.95 15.73
CA GLY A 86 -3.43 -10.21 14.99
C GLY A 86 -2.28 -11.12 15.42
N LYS A 87 -1.11 -10.55 15.72
CA LYS A 87 0.03 -11.28 16.28
C LYS A 87 -0.29 -11.90 17.64
N PHE A 88 -0.88 -11.15 18.56
CA PHE A 88 -1.23 -11.68 19.89
C PHE A 88 -2.35 -12.73 19.87
N LEU A 89 -3.19 -12.68 18.84
CA LEU A 89 -4.25 -13.65 18.62
C LEU A 89 -3.79 -14.88 17.82
N ASN A 90 -2.51 -14.93 17.44
CA ASN A 90 -1.90 -16.03 16.67
C ASN A 90 -2.69 -16.37 15.39
N ILE A 91 -3.36 -15.38 14.79
CA ILE A 91 -4.21 -15.58 13.59
C ILE A 91 -3.38 -16.06 12.40
N LEU A 92 -2.10 -15.68 12.38
CA LEU A 92 -1.13 -16.05 11.34
C LEU A 92 -0.24 -17.23 11.75
N GLU A 93 -0.45 -17.85 12.92
CA GLU A 93 0.32 -19.02 13.34
C GLU A 93 -0.12 -20.25 12.54
N LYS A 94 0.84 -21.04 12.05
CA LYS A 94 0.51 -22.27 11.32
C LYS A 94 -0.08 -23.30 12.27
N PRO A 95 -1.12 -24.05 11.85
CA PRO A 95 -1.62 -25.15 12.65
C PRO A 95 -0.51 -26.17 12.87
N LYS A 96 -0.21 -26.44 14.15
CA LYS A 96 0.73 -27.49 14.55
C LYS A 96 0.04 -28.84 14.38
N LYS A 97 0.37 -29.55 13.30
CA LYS A 97 0.12 -30.98 13.14
C LYS A 97 1.46 -31.69 13.06
#